data_AF-A0A8H7BQQ5-F1
#
_entry.id   AF-A0A8H7BQQ5-F1
#
_cell.length_a   1.000
_cell.length_b   1.000
_cell.length_c   1.000
_cell.angle_alpha   90.00
_cell.angle_beta   90.00
_cell.angle_gamma   90.00
#
_symmetry.space_group_name_H-M   'P 1'
#
loop_
_entity.id
_entity.type
_entity.pdbx_description
1 polymer ?
#
loop_
_entity_poly.entity_id
_entity_poly.type
_entity_poly.pdbx_seq_one_letter_code
_entity_poly.pdbx_strand_id
1 'polypeptide(L)'
;MSLSRNLVDLYVIASAVSKIGYGFLGSQSGVICHHVKTSSLLNPTPVFPAQPVQATNEEAHETAIVDTHEHVQPEYSEPIVPPSSETFAAENVQTTRTTQTTPPTATISTLHDVKQESPVVTPEELESITNEQVLKAVAESPAEEKRRVLKESRIPITRAGRLWHYGTLATSMGLGALNESFKRATGMSNDSSGSVMLSEKNVDRLVEKLSRMRGAALKMGQMLSIQGIQAAGQGKSMMPPQLEQVLLRVHDSANYMPRKQMERVMSQELGPDWRSKFDAFDPVPIAAASIGQVHAATLAGTGQEVVVKIQYPGVAESIDSDLNNLKALVTFSNLLPRGLYLDNTIKVTKQELAWECDYMREADNAIRFGQLLEGDERYKVPKVIKELCSERVLVCERLHGRVLSKATEESQALRNKLGENLLRLCLREVFFFRFMQTDPNWSNFFYNRANGQIELLDFGACREFPPKFLSLYGQILLSASSNDPQGVWEYSRQLGFVTGYETEVMKQAHIDSVMILGEPFRSTAPDLFDFGQQTITTRIRETIPVMLRHRLTPPPDEIYGLHKKLSGAFLLCTKLNSQFDTKSLWHEEVTKKILV
;
A
#
# COMPACT_ATOMS: atom_id res chain seq x y z
N MET A 1 -16.17 26.14 -40.07
CA MET A 1 -14.97 25.76 -39.30
C MET A 1 -15.21 24.76 -38.16
N SER A 2 -16.45 24.49 -37.73
CA SER A 2 -16.74 23.52 -36.63
C SER A 2 -16.85 22.06 -37.11
N LEU A 3 -17.48 21.78 -38.26
CA LEU A 3 -17.59 20.41 -38.79
C LEU A 3 -16.25 19.79 -39.25
N SER A 4 -15.32 20.61 -39.74
CA SER A 4 -14.01 20.13 -40.21
C SER A 4 -13.08 19.71 -39.06
N ARG A 5 -13.22 20.30 -37.87
CA ARG A 5 -12.47 19.87 -36.67
C ARG A 5 -12.99 18.55 -36.11
N ASN A 6 -14.31 18.38 -36.04
CA ASN A 6 -14.91 17.13 -35.56
C ASN A 6 -14.60 15.93 -36.46
N LEU A 7 -14.49 16.13 -37.78
CA LEU A 7 -14.07 15.06 -38.71
C LEU A 7 -12.58 14.73 -38.60
N VAL A 8 -11.72 15.72 -38.32
CA VAL A 8 -10.29 15.50 -38.07
C VAL A 8 -10.09 14.76 -36.74
N ASP A 9 -10.82 15.12 -35.69
CA ASP A 9 -10.76 14.42 -34.40
C ASP A 9 -11.30 12.97 -34.51
N LEU A 10 -12.39 12.76 -35.27
CA LEU A 10 -12.92 11.43 -35.54
C LEU A 10 -11.94 10.58 -36.37
N TYR A 11 -11.24 11.18 -37.34
CA TYR A 11 -10.20 10.51 -38.14
C TYR A 11 -8.95 10.19 -37.31
N VAL A 12 -8.54 11.08 -36.41
CA VAL A 12 -7.41 10.85 -35.48
C VAL A 12 -7.75 9.73 -34.49
N ILE A 13 -8.96 9.72 -33.94
CA ILE A 13 -9.44 8.65 -33.03
C ILE A 13 -9.57 7.33 -33.79
N ALA A 14 -10.16 7.32 -35.00
CA ALA A 14 -10.28 6.11 -35.81
C ALA A 14 -8.91 5.57 -36.28
N SER A 15 -7.97 6.45 -36.63
CA SER A 15 -6.59 6.10 -36.99
C SER A 15 -5.80 5.57 -35.78
N ALA A 16 -6.00 6.13 -34.59
CA ALA A 16 -5.42 5.63 -33.36
C ALA A 16 -5.97 4.25 -32.98
N VAL A 17 -7.30 4.03 -33.08
CA VAL A 17 -7.92 2.72 -32.86
C VAL A 17 -7.46 1.69 -33.89
N SER A 18 -7.30 2.09 -35.16
CA SER A 18 -6.77 1.21 -36.22
C SER A 18 -5.29 0.88 -35.98
N LYS A 19 -4.45 1.84 -35.57
CA LYS A 19 -3.05 1.61 -35.17
C LYS A 19 -2.92 0.73 -33.93
N ILE A 20 -3.84 0.82 -32.97
CA ILE A 20 -3.91 -0.08 -31.81
C ILE A 20 -4.29 -1.50 -32.28
N GLY A 21 -5.26 -1.64 -33.19
CA GLY A 21 -5.60 -2.92 -33.82
C GLY A 21 -4.44 -3.55 -34.59
N TYR A 22 -3.71 -2.76 -35.37
CA TYR A 22 -2.53 -3.22 -36.12
C TYR A 22 -1.30 -3.47 -35.23
N GLY A 23 -1.10 -2.72 -34.15
CA GLY A 23 -0.05 -3.00 -33.16
C GLY A 23 -0.35 -4.24 -32.32
N PHE A 24 -1.63 -4.51 -32.04
CA PHE A 24 -2.12 -5.71 -31.38
C PHE A 24 -2.09 -6.96 -32.29
N LEU A 25 -2.22 -6.78 -33.60
CA LEU A 25 -1.99 -7.82 -34.61
C LEU A 25 -0.50 -8.01 -34.96
N GLY A 26 0.31 -6.95 -34.92
CA GLY A 26 1.75 -7.02 -35.18
C GLY A 26 2.53 -7.73 -34.06
N SER A 27 2.06 -7.63 -32.82
CA SER A 27 2.60 -8.42 -31.70
C SER A 27 2.26 -9.93 -31.80
N GLN A 28 1.27 -10.31 -32.62
CA GLN A 28 0.95 -11.71 -32.92
C GLN A 28 1.92 -12.31 -33.96
N SER A 29 2.42 -11.51 -34.90
CA SER A 29 3.33 -12.01 -35.96
C SER A 29 4.69 -12.44 -35.40
N GLY A 30 5.21 -11.72 -34.40
CA GLY A 30 6.48 -12.07 -33.75
C GLY A 30 6.40 -13.32 -32.89
N VAL A 31 5.31 -13.50 -32.13
CA VAL A 31 5.14 -14.64 -31.21
C VAL A 31 4.75 -15.92 -31.96
N ILE A 32 3.95 -15.84 -33.03
CA ILE A 32 3.60 -17.00 -33.86
C ILE A 32 4.78 -17.41 -34.75
N CYS A 33 5.56 -16.47 -35.31
CA CYS A 33 6.72 -16.80 -36.14
C CYS A 33 7.87 -17.42 -35.31
N HIS A 34 8.01 -17.05 -34.03
CA HIS A 34 8.97 -17.68 -33.12
C HIS A 34 8.52 -19.07 -32.63
N HIS A 35 7.21 -19.36 -32.66
CA HIS A 35 6.66 -20.68 -32.30
C HIS A 35 6.65 -21.67 -33.48
N VAL A 36 6.63 -21.18 -34.72
CA VAL A 36 6.75 -22.03 -35.92
C VAL A 36 8.20 -22.40 -36.22
N LYS A 37 9.19 -21.59 -35.81
CA LYS A 37 10.62 -21.88 -36.01
C LYS A 37 11.28 -22.79 -34.97
N THR A 38 10.59 -23.16 -33.88
CA THR A 38 11.13 -24.07 -32.84
C THR A 38 10.48 -25.45 -32.82
N SER A 39 9.64 -25.79 -33.80
CA SER A 39 9.11 -27.15 -33.96
C SER A 39 10.10 -28.03 -34.74
N SER A 40 11.06 -28.62 -34.02
CA SER A 40 12.09 -29.51 -34.54
C SER A 40 11.56 -30.94 -34.77
N LEU A 41 10.68 -31.14 -35.76
CA LEU A 41 10.36 -32.46 -36.30
C LEU A 41 10.84 -32.69 -37.73
N LEU A 42 11.61 -31.77 -38.33
CA LEU A 42 12.15 -31.93 -39.69
C LEU A 42 13.52 -31.25 -39.82
N ASN A 43 14.61 -31.95 -39.44
CA ASN A 43 15.85 -32.02 -40.24
C ASN A 43 16.92 -32.94 -39.60
N PRO A 44 17.67 -33.71 -40.41
CA PRO A 44 18.58 -34.76 -39.94
C PRO A 44 19.93 -34.21 -39.45
N THR A 45 20.49 -34.92 -38.47
CA THR A 45 21.78 -34.67 -37.80
C THR A 45 22.98 -34.84 -38.75
N PRO A 46 23.96 -33.92 -38.79
CA PRO A 46 25.27 -34.19 -39.38
C PRO A 46 26.24 -34.74 -38.33
N VAL A 47 26.85 -35.88 -38.63
CA VAL A 47 27.98 -36.47 -37.91
C VAL A 47 29.29 -35.92 -38.49
N PHE A 48 30.20 -35.43 -37.66
CA PHE A 48 31.62 -35.24 -38.03
C PHE A 48 32.56 -35.60 -36.87
N PRO A 49 33.80 -36.05 -37.16
CA PRO A 49 34.52 -37.02 -36.35
C PRO A 49 35.43 -36.40 -35.27
N ALA A 50 35.77 -37.22 -34.28
CA ALA A 50 36.64 -36.89 -33.16
C ALA A 50 38.13 -37.08 -33.48
N GLN A 51 38.99 -36.24 -32.87
CA GLN A 51 40.36 -36.53 -32.38
C GLN A 51 41.03 -35.24 -31.82
N PRO A 52 42.11 -35.31 -31.02
CA PRO A 52 42.26 -35.97 -29.72
C PRO A 52 42.80 -35.01 -28.62
N VAL A 53 42.79 -35.49 -27.38
CA VAL A 53 43.28 -34.82 -26.15
C VAL A 53 44.80 -34.95 -26.02
N GLN A 54 45.48 -33.90 -25.54
CA GLN A 54 46.76 -33.99 -24.83
C GLN A 54 46.82 -33.03 -23.64
N ALA A 55 47.45 -33.53 -22.58
CA ALA A 55 47.49 -33.02 -21.21
C ALA A 55 48.74 -32.16 -20.94
N THR A 56 48.72 -31.38 -19.84
CA THR A 56 49.56 -31.52 -18.62
C THR A 56 49.79 -30.18 -17.90
N ASN A 57 49.70 -30.24 -16.56
CA ASN A 57 50.55 -29.61 -15.53
C ASN A 57 50.69 -28.07 -15.52
N GLU A 58 50.95 -27.35 -14.43
CA GLU A 58 51.04 -27.53 -12.97
C GLU A 58 51.16 -26.10 -12.41
N GLU A 59 50.95 -25.97 -11.10
CA GLU A 59 51.58 -24.99 -10.19
C GLU A 59 51.09 -23.54 -10.08
N ALA A 60 50.99 -23.18 -8.79
CA ALA A 60 50.68 -21.90 -8.21
C ALA A 60 51.92 -21.00 -8.16
N HIS A 61 51.73 -19.68 -8.17
CA HIS A 61 52.54 -18.79 -7.35
C HIS A 61 51.84 -17.46 -7.06
N GLU A 62 51.90 -17.15 -5.78
CA GLU A 62 51.59 -15.91 -5.08
C GLU A 62 52.60 -14.80 -5.47
N THR A 63 52.17 -13.55 -5.66
CA THR A 63 52.86 -12.32 -5.18
C THR A 63 52.11 -11.05 -5.53
N ALA A 64 52.29 -10.06 -4.67
CA ALA A 64 51.58 -8.79 -4.61
C ALA A 64 52.39 -7.61 -5.19
N ILE A 65 51.70 -6.46 -5.23
CA ILE A 65 52.18 -5.05 -5.23
C ILE A 65 52.67 -4.47 -6.58
N VAL A 66 51.99 -3.43 -7.09
CA VAL A 66 52.46 -2.02 -7.17
C VAL A 66 51.54 -1.18 -8.07
N ASP A 67 51.21 0.00 -7.55
CA ASP A 67 50.57 1.17 -8.14
C ASP A 67 51.12 1.61 -9.51
N THR A 68 50.22 2.08 -10.38
CA THR A 68 50.51 3.22 -11.25
C THR A 68 49.28 4.12 -11.37
N HIS A 69 49.39 5.30 -10.76
CA HIS A 69 48.59 6.48 -11.04
C HIS A 69 48.76 6.92 -12.50
N GLU A 70 47.66 7.27 -13.17
CA GLU A 70 47.70 8.22 -14.28
C GLU A 70 46.63 9.31 -14.09
N HIS A 71 47.13 10.52 -13.91
CA HIS A 71 46.40 11.78 -13.82
C HIS A 71 45.89 12.20 -15.20
N VAL A 72 44.60 12.53 -15.30
CA VAL A 72 44.09 13.43 -16.35
C VAL A 72 43.09 14.40 -15.72
N GLN A 73 43.48 15.69 -15.63
CA GLN A 73 42.58 16.81 -15.37
C GLN A 73 41.94 17.29 -16.69
N PRO A 74 40.79 17.99 -16.61
CA PRO A 74 40.71 19.24 -17.35
C PRO A 74 40.13 20.40 -16.54
N GLU A 75 40.91 21.49 -16.56
CA GLU A 75 40.56 22.91 -16.75
C GLU A 75 39.32 23.53 -16.08
N TYR A 76 39.62 24.45 -15.16
CA TYR A 76 38.75 25.46 -14.58
C TYR A 76 38.42 26.58 -15.58
N SER A 77 37.17 27.06 -15.56
CA SER A 77 36.75 28.35 -16.14
C SER A 77 36.20 29.24 -15.02
N GLU A 78 36.67 30.48 -14.96
CA GLU A 78 36.35 31.47 -13.92
C GLU A 78 34.91 32.02 -13.98
N PRO A 79 34.39 32.59 -12.86
CA PRO A 79 32.99 32.96 -12.70
C PRO A 79 32.67 34.39 -13.17
N ILE A 80 31.48 34.55 -13.75
CA ILE A 80 30.91 35.84 -14.17
C ILE A 80 30.33 36.58 -12.96
N VAL A 81 30.81 37.81 -12.76
CA VAL A 81 30.36 38.79 -11.74
C VAL A 81 29.09 39.52 -12.20
N PRO A 82 28.09 39.76 -11.33
CA PRO A 82 26.89 40.53 -11.68
C PRO A 82 27.12 42.05 -11.56
N PRO A 83 26.45 42.89 -12.38
CA PRO A 83 26.47 44.34 -12.17
C PRO A 83 25.52 44.76 -11.04
N SER A 84 25.99 45.72 -10.25
CA SER A 84 25.29 46.38 -9.15
C SER A 84 24.53 47.64 -9.60
N SER A 85 23.49 47.95 -8.82
CA SER A 85 22.88 49.26 -8.48
C SER A 85 22.09 50.02 -9.55
N GLU A 86 20.77 50.13 -9.33
CA GLU A 86 20.06 51.42 -9.36
C GLU A 86 19.06 51.52 -8.20
N THR A 87 19.24 52.58 -7.43
CA THR A 87 18.41 53.14 -6.36
C THR A 87 17.18 53.86 -6.92
N PHE A 88 16.01 53.67 -6.31
CA PHE A 88 14.97 54.70 -6.24
C PHE A 88 14.33 54.71 -4.86
N ALA A 89 14.29 55.89 -4.26
CA ALA A 89 13.71 56.18 -2.96
C ALA A 89 12.24 56.62 -3.06
N ALA A 90 11.47 56.17 -2.07
CA ALA A 90 10.32 56.78 -1.36
C ALA A 90 9.33 57.70 -2.09
N GLU A 91 8.03 57.40 -1.92
CA GLU A 91 7.03 58.39 -1.51
C GLU A 91 5.91 57.76 -0.66
N ASN A 92 5.51 58.51 0.39
CA ASN A 92 4.48 58.21 1.39
C ASN A 92 3.06 58.32 0.81
N VAL A 93 2.05 57.75 1.51
CA VAL A 93 0.83 58.47 1.99
C VAL A 93 -0.16 57.52 2.74
N GLN A 94 -0.38 57.89 4.01
CA GLN A 94 -1.60 57.85 4.85
C GLN A 94 -2.33 56.56 5.28
N THR A 95 -2.10 56.24 6.55
CA THR A 95 -3.03 56.03 7.69
C THR A 95 -4.55 56.15 7.46
N THR A 96 -5.33 55.14 7.89
CA THR A 96 -6.50 55.34 8.80
C THR A 96 -7.05 54.05 9.46
N ARG A 97 -7.09 54.09 10.81
CA ARG A 97 -8.01 53.52 11.82
C ARG A 97 -8.59 52.09 11.74
N THR A 98 -8.14 51.31 12.74
CA THR A 98 -8.86 50.55 13.77
C THR A 98 -10.40 50.47 13.75
N THR A 99 -10.94 49.24 13.83
CA THR A 99 -12.00 48.86 14.79
C THR A 99 -11.96 47.36 15.10
N GLN A 100 -11.96 47.05 16.39
CA GLN A 100 -12.22 45.73 16.97
C GLN A 100 -13.73 45.42 16.90
N THR A 101 -14.09 44.17 16.63
CA THR A 101 -15.39 43.61 17.04
C THR A 101 -15.27 42.15 17.46
N THR A 102 -15.88 41.89 18.61
CA THR A 102 -16.00 40.67 19.41
C THR A 102 -16.90 39.59 18.77
N PRO A 103 -16.75 38.30 19.15
CA PRO A 103 -17.60 37.21 18.69
C PRO A 103 -18.93 37.13 19.45
N PRO A 104 -20.01 36.60 18.84
CA PRO A 104 -21.34 36.57 19.45
C PRO A 104 -21.55 35.41 20.44
N THR A 105 -22.13 35.76 21.59
CA THR A 105 -22.66 34.89 22.64
C THR A 105 -23.96 34.20 22.19
N ALA A 106 -24.06 32.89 22.37
CA ALA A 106 -25.29 32.13 22.16
C ALA A 106 -26.15 32.10 23.43
N THR A 107 -27.41 32.51 23.28
CA THR A 107 -28.43 32.56 24.32
C THR A 107 -29.07 31.19 24.54
N ILE A 108 -29.16 30.80 25.81
CA ILE A 108 -29.90 29.63 26.31
C ILE A 108 -31.40 29.92 26.23
N SER A 109 -32.18 28.97 25.68
CA SER A 109 -33.63 28.90 25.91
C SER A 109 -33.97 27.50 26.43
N THR A 110 -34.49 27.47 27.65
CA THR A 110 -35.12 26.34 28.32
C THR A 110 -36.47 26.02 27.69
N LEU A 111 -36.93 24.76 27.80
CA LEU A 111 -38.27 24.35 28.29
C LEU A 111 -38.46 22.81 28.28
N HIS A 112 -38.75 22.29 29.47
CA HIS A 112 -39.62 21.16 29.88
C HIS A 112 -39.23 19.67 29.72
N ASP A 113 -38.79 19.11 30.86
CA ASP A 113 -39.37 18.00 31.65
C ASP A 113 -40.11 16.85 30.95
N VAL A 114 -39.52 15.65 31.06
CA VAL A 114 -40.26 14.41 31.37
C VAL A 114 -39.47 13.63 32.43
N LYS A 115 -40.06 13.48 33.62
CA LYS A 115 -39.61 12.61 34.71
C LYS A 115 -39.65 11.14 34.29
N GLN A 116 -38.54 10.42 34.47
CA GLN A 116 -38.56 8.99 34.80
C GLN A 116 -37.58 8.75 35.96
N GLU A 117 -38.15 8.37 37.10
CA GLU A 117 -37.41 8.00 38.31
C GLU A 117 -36.62 6.70 38.06
N SER A 118 -35.33 6.73 38.37
CA SER A 118 -34.46 5.56 38.52
C SER A 118 -33.86 5.59 39.93
N PRO A 119 -33.67 4.45 40.59
CA PRO A 119 -33.39 4.40 42.02
C PRO A 119 -32.02 5.00 42.34
N VAL A 120 -31.98 5.81 43.39
CA VAL A 120 -30.75 6.39 43.95
C VAL A 120 -29.97 5.27 44.63
N VAL A 121 -28.87 4.86 44.03
CA VAL A 121 -27.85 4.02 44.67
C VAL A 121 -26.86 4.97 45.36
N THR A 122 -26.61 4.76 46.65
CA THR A 122 -25.71 5.59 47.45
C THR A 122 -24.23 5.30 47.11
N PRO A 123 -23.32 6.27 47.29
CA PRO A 123 -21.91 6.15 46.90
C PRO A 123 -21.12 5.00 47.55
N GLU A 124 -21.65 4.36 48.60
CA GLU A 124 -20.99 3.26 49.32
C GLU A 124 -21.25 1.86 48.72
N GLU A 125 -22.20 1.71 47.78
CA GLU A 125 -22.44 0.43 47.07
C GLU A 125 -21.62 0.28 45.77
N LEU A 126 -20.88 1.32 45.35
CA LEU A 126 -20.06 1.30 44.13
C LEU A 126 -18.64 0.75 44.32
N GLU A 127 -18.19 0.49 45.56
CA GLU A 127 -16.79 0.09 45.83
C GLU A 127 -16.54 -1.42 45.92
N SER A 128 -17.49 -2.29 45.54
CA SER A 128 -17.29 -3.75 45.61
C SER A 128 -17.37 -4.51 44.28
N ILE A 129 -17.47 -3.82 43.14
CA ILE A 129 -17.40 -4.48 41.83
C ILE A 129 -15.93 -4.47 41.38
N THR A 130 -15.25 -5.60 41.55
CA THR A 130 -13.89 -5.80 41.02
C THR A 130 -13.91 -5.68 39.49
N ASN A 131 -12.91 -4.99 38.92
CA ASN A 131 -12.74 -4.81 37.48
C ASN A 131 -12.80 -6.14 36.68
N GLU A 132 -12.49 -7.27 37.32
CA GLU A 132 -12.66 -8.62 36.74
C GLU A 132 -14.11 -8.96 36.38
N GLN A 133 -15.11 -8.56 37.17
CA GLN A 133 -16.51 -8.94 36.94
C GLN A 133 -17.14 -8.14 35.79
N VAL A 134 -16.75 -6.87 35.62
CA VAL A 134 -17.14 -6.04 34.47
C VAL A 134 -16.48 -6.54 33.18
N LEU A 135 -15.21 -6.93 33.24
CA LEU A 135 -14.50 -7.53 32.10
C LEU A 135 -15.09 -8.89 31.69
N LYS A 136 -15.60 -9.67 32.64
CA LYS A 136 -16.23 -10.97 32.39
C LYS A 136 -17.65 -10.84 31.81
N ALA A 137 -18.44 -9.86 32.27
CA ALA A 137 -19.78 -9.61 31.74
C ALA A 137 -19.79 -9.06 30.30
N VAL A 138 -18.72 -8.37 29.88
CA VAL A 138 -18.53 -7.93 28.48
C VAL A 138 -18.03 -9.05 27.57
N ALA A 139 -17.47 -10.13 28.14
CA ALA A 139 -16.96 -11.28 27.39
C ALA A 139 -18.05 -12.25 26.89
N GLU A 140 -19.27 -12.21 27.45
CA GLU A 140 -20.30 -13.23 27.21
C GLU A 140 -21.38 -12.87 26.15
N SER A 141 -21.15 -11.88 25.29
CA SER A 141 -22.05 -11.68 24.14
C SER A 141 -21.28 -11.34 22.86
N PRO A 142 -20.96 -12.35 22.01
CA PRO A 142 -20.57 -12.09 20.65
C PRO A 142 -21.85 -11.73 19.88
N ALA A 143 -22.14 -10.44 19.77
CA ALA A 143 -23.07 -9.99 18.72
C ALA A 143 -22.47 -10.43 17.37
N GLU A 144 -23.04 -11.47 16.76
CA GLU A 144 -22.63 -11.97 15.45
C GLU A 144 -22.67 -10.82 14.43
N GLU A 145 -21.49 -10.35 14.05
CA GLU A 145 -21.32 -9.32 13.05
C GLU A 145 -21.81 -9.88 11.70
N LYS A 146 -22.80 -9.23 11.06
CA LYS A 146 -23.36 -9.68 9.77
C LYS A 146 -22.23 -9.88 8.74
N ARG A 147 -21.95 -11.13 8.36
CA ARG A 147 -20.96 -11.49 7.34
C ARG A 147 -21.26 -10.74 6.02
N ARG A 148 -20.22 -10.15 5.41
CA ARG A 148 -20.30 -9.57 4.06
C ARG A 148 -20.74 -10.66 3.07
N VAL A 149 -21.70 -10.33 2.21
CA VAL A 149 -22.18 -11.26 1.17
C VAL A 149 -21.12 -11.38 0.07
N LEU A 150 -20.34 -12.46 0.10
CA LEU A 150 -19.38 -12.78 -0.95
C LEU A 150 -20.12 -13.30 -2.19
N LYS A 151 -19.68 -12.92 -3.39
CA LYS A 151 -20.28 -13.37 -4.66
C LYS A 151 -19.39 -14.38 -5.36
N GLU A 152 -19.95 -15.49 -5.83
CA GLU A 152 -19.18 -16.47 -6.59
C GLU A 152 -18.88 -15.94 -8.01
N SER A 153 -17.63 -16.02 -8.47
CA SER A 153 -17.27 -15.66 -9.84
C SER A 153 -16.08 -16.46 -10.35
N ARG A 154 -16.17 -16.99 -11.56
CA ARG A 154 -15.09 -17.76 -12.17
C ARG A 154 -13.89 -16.86 -12.49
N ILE A 155 -12.75 -17.20 -11.89
CA ILE A 155 -11.50 -16.46 -12.05
C ILE A 155 -10.72 -17.00 -13.25
N PRO A 156 -10.25 -16.14 -14.17
CA PRO A 156 -9.46 -16.56 -15.32
C PRO A 156 -8.12 -17.16 -14.89
N ILE A 157 -7.81 -18.35 -15.43
CA ILE A 157 -6.60 -19.11 -15.09
C ILE A 157 -5.47 -18.82 -16.10
N THR A 158 -5.80 -18.60 -17.38
CA THR A 158 -4.79 -18.50 -18.44
C THR A 158 -4.48 -17.06 -18.81
N ARG A 159 -3.24 -16.81 -19.24
CA ARG A 159 -2.80 -15.50 -19.79
C ARG A 159 -3.70 -15.03 -20.93
N ALA A 160 -4.07 -15.93 -21.84
CA ALA A 160 -4.97 -15.62 -22.96
C ALA A 160 -6.38 -15.24 -22.50
N GLY A 161 -6.92 -15.95 -21.49
CA GLY A 161 -8.21 -15.61 -20.89
C GLY A 161 -8.20 -14.24 -20.21
N ARG A 162 -7.13 -13.92 -19.49
CA ARG A 162 -6.93 -12.59 -18.88
C ARG A 162 -6.79 -11.49 -19.93
N LEU A 163 -6.01 -11.72 -21.00
CA LEU A 163 -5.86 -10.79 -22.11
C LEU A 163 -7.20 -10.49 -22.80
N TRP A 164 -8.05 -11.49 -22.99
CA TRP A 164 -9.41 -11.29 -23.51
C TRP A 164 -10.21 -10.32 -22.64
N HIS A 165 -10.10 -10.43 -21.30
CA HIS A 165 -10.77 -9.50 -20.39
C HIS A 165 -10.27 -8.06 -20.56
N TYR A 166 -8.95 -7.83 -20.66
CA TYR A 166 -8.38 -6.51 -20.93
C TYR A 166 -8.78 -5.95 -22.30
N GLY A 167 -8.75 -6.79 -23.35
CA GLY A 167 -9.17 -6.40 -24.70
C GLY A 167 -10.66 -6.00 -24.74
N THR A 168 -11.53 -6.77 -24.08
CA THR A 168 -12.96 -6.40 -23.98
C THR A 168 -13.18 -5.12 -23.20
N LEU A 169 -12.38 -4.86 -22.15
CA LEU A 169 -12.47 -3.63 -21.38
C LEU A 169 -12.08 -2.42 -22.24
N ALA A 170 -10.93 -2.45 -22.92
CA ALA A 170 -10.49 -1.37 -23.80
C ALA A 170 -11.53 -1.06 -24.90
N THR A 171 -12.08 -2.09 -25.54
CA THR A 171 -13.16 -1.94 -26.54
C THR A 171 -14.41 -1.32 -25.92
N SER A 172 -14.83 -1.79 -24.74
CA SER A 172 -16.03 -1.27 -24.07
C SER A 172 -15.89 0.19 -23.63
N MET A 173 -14.68 0.62 -23.24
CA MET A 173 -14.38 2.00 -22.89
C MET A 173 -14.34 2.88 -24.14
N GLY A 174 -13.76 2.40 -25.25
CA GLY A 174 -13.77 3.09 -26.54
C GLY A 174 -15.19 3.32 -27.06
N LEU A 175 -16.04 2.28 -27.07
CA LEU A 175 -17.44 2.39 -27.46
C LEU A 175 -18.24 3.31 -26.52
N GLY A 176 -18.00 3.22 -25.22
CA GLY A 176 -18.64 4.08 -24.22
C GLY A 176 -18.26 5.55 -24.39
N ALA A 177 -16.99 5.84 -24.68
CA ALA A 177 -16.52 7.19 -24.93
C ALA A 177 -17.13 7.77 -26.21
N LEU A 178 -17.21 7.00 -27.30
CA LEU A 178 -17.87 7.43 -28.53
C LEU A 178 -19.36 7.75 -28.31
N ASN A 179 -20.06 6.93 -27.54
CA ASN A 179 -21.47 7.15 -27.23
C ASN A 179 -21.68 8.40 -26.35
N GLU A 180 -20.80 8.62 -25.38
CA GLU A 180 -20.87 9.80 -24.52
C GLU A 180 -20.48 11.08 -25.28
N SER A 181 -19.50 11.02 -26.17
CA SER A 181 -19.18 12.09 -27.13
C SER A 181 -20.38 12.44 -28.00
N PHE A 182 -21.09 11.42 -28.51
CA PHE A 182 -22.30 11.62 -29.32
C PHE A 182 -23.41 12.29 -28.49
N LYS A 183 -23.68 11.83 -27.27
CA LYS A 183 -24.69 12.43 -26.38
C LYS A 183 -24.37 13.87 -25.98
N ARG A 184 -23.09 14.19 -25.77
CA ARG A 184 -22.64 15.57 -25.52
C ARG A 184 -22.85 16.44 -26.76
N ALA A 185 -22.51 15.93 -27.94
CA ALA A 185 -22.71 16.63 -29.21
C ALA A 185 -24.19 16.85 -29.54
N THR A 186 -25.09 15.98 -29.09
CA THR A 186 -26.55 16.11 -29.28
C THR A 186 -27.27 16.83 -28.14
N GLY A 187 -26.55 17.29 -27.10
CA GLY A 187 -27.14 17.98 -25.94
C GLY A 187 -27.97 17.09 -25.01
N MET A 188 -27.87 15.76 -25.15
CA MET A 188 -28.63 14.77 -24.37
C MET A 188 -27.94 14.36 -23.06
N SER A 189 -26.79 14.96 -22.72
CA SER A 189 -26.05 14.70 -21.48
C SER A 189 -26.10 15.91 -20.54
N ASN A 190 -26.48 15.69 -19.28
CA ASN A 190 -26.42 16.72 -18.22
C ASN A 190 -25.01 16.90 -17.61
N ASP A 191 -24.03 16.09 -18.01
CA ASP A 191 -22.71 16.05 -17.39
C ASP A 191 -21.62 16.59 -18.34
N SER A 192 -21.35 17.90 -18.22
CA SER A 192 -20.49 18.65 -19.15
C SER A 192 -19.04 18.84 -18.69
N SER A 193 -18.68 18.41 -17.47
CA SER A 193 -17.36 18.75 -16.87
C SER A 193 -16.38 17.57 -16.66
N GLY A 194 -16.79 16.31 -16.89
CA GLY A 194 -15.94 15.13 -16.69
C GLY A 194 -15.27 14.58 -17.97
N SER A 195 -14.23 13.75 -17.80
CA SER A 195 -13.63 12.97 -18.91
C SER A 195 -14.66 12.04 -19.55
N VAL A 196 -14.82 12.12 -20.87
CA VAL A 196 -15.73 11.28 -21.68
C VAL A 196 -15.45 9.77 -21.48
N MET A 197 -14.20 9.44 -21.18
CA MET A 197 -13.75 8.06 -20.94
C MET A 197 -14.21 7.51 -19.58
N LEU A 198 -14.49 8.37 -18.60
CA LEU A 198 -14.88 8.03 -17.22
C LEU A 198 -16.35 8.36 -16.90
N SER A 199 -17.25 8.20 -17.87
CA SER A 199 -18.69 8.22 -17.56
C SER A 199 -19.04 7.16 -16.51
N GLU A 200 -20.10 7.36 -15.74
CA GLU A 200 -20.53 6.47 -14.66
C GLU A 200 -20.67 5.00 -15.13
N LYS A 201 -21.19 4.79 -16.34
CA LYS A 201 -21.31 3.46 -16.95
C LYS A 201 -19.97 2.82 -17.33
N ASN A 202 -18.98 3.62 -17.72
CA ASN A 202 -17.63 3.12 -17.99
C ASN A 202 -16.89 2.81 -16.69
N VAL A 203 -17.13 3.59 -15.63
CA VAL A 203 -16.65 3.35 -14.28
C VAL A 203 -17.17 2.01 -13.75
N ASP A 204 -18.46 1.71 -13.88
CA ASP A 204 -19.01 0.43 -13.42
C ASP A 204 -18.42 -0.77 -14.18
N ARG A 205 -18.21 -0.64 -15.50
CA ARG A 205 -17.55 -1.66 -16.32
C ARG A 205 -16.09 -1.87 -15.92
N LEU A 206 -15.39 -0.78 -15.60
CA LEU A 206 -14.01 -0.82 -15.13
C LEU A 206 -13.94 -1.56 -13.80
N VAL A 207 -14.82 -1.24 -12.85
CA VAL A 207 -14.95 -1.96 -11.58
C VAL A 207 -15.20 -3.44 -11.83
N GLU A 208 -16.27 -3.80 -12.56
CA GLU A 208 -16.64 -5.20 -12.80
C GLU A 208 -15.48 -6.03 -13.38
N LYS A 209 -14.77 -5.49 -14.37
CA LYS A 209 -13.66 -6.19 -15.03
C LYS A 209 -12.42 -6.28 -14.14
N LEU A 210 -12.03 -5.20 -13.46
CA LEU A 210 -10.88 -5.22 -12.52
C LEU A 210 -11.15 -6.15 -11.34
N SER A 211 -12.37 -6.13 -10.78
CA SER A 211 -12.83 -7.03 -9.72
C SER A 211 -12.78 -8.50 -10.13
N ARG A 212 -12.96 -8.81 -11.41
CA ARG A 212 -12.87 -10.19 -11.94
C ARG A 212 -11.43 -10.65 -12.18
N MET A 213 -10.51 -9.73 -12.48
CA MET A 213 -9.12 -10.06 -12.79
C MET A 213 -8.25 -10.27 -11.54
N ARG A 214 -8.62 -9.65 -10.39
CA ARG A 214 -7.97 -9.82 -9.07
C ARG A 214 -6.44 -9.67 -9.10
N GLY A 215 -5.77 -9.85 -7.96
CA GLY A 215 -4.31 -9.76 -7.87
C GLY A 215 -3.76 -8.41 -8.32
N ALA A 216 -3.09 -8.37 -9.47
CA ALA A 216 -2.39 -7.18 -9.98
C ALA A 216 -3.25 -5.92 -10.06
N ALA A 217 -4.52 -6.04 -10.45
CA ALA A 217 -5.45 -4.91 -10.49
C ALA A 217 -5.74 -4.33 -9.11
N LEU A 218 -5.97 -5.21 -8.13
CA LEU A 218 -6.27 -4.81 -6.76
C LEU A 218 -5.02 -4.29 -6.05
N LYS A 219 -3.85 -4.92 -6.24
CA LYS A 219 -2.59 -4.47 -5.64
C LYS A 219 -2.11 -3.15 -6.24
N MET A 220 -2.25 -2.95 -7.56
CA MET A 220 -2.01 -1.62 -8.12
C MET A 220 -3.05 -0.61 -7.68
N GLY A 221 -4.31 -0.99 -7.54
CA GLY A 221 -5.33 -0.13 -6.94
C GLY A 221 -4.93 0.30 -5.53
N GLN A 222 -4.46 -0.63 -4.69
CA GLN A 222 -3.94 -0.33 -3.36
C GLN A 222 -2.70 0.56 -3.42
N MET A 223 -1.70 0.27 -4.27
CA MET A 223 -0.50 1.10 -4.38
C MET A 223 -0.79 2.50 -4.89
N LEU A 224 -1.65 2.64 -5.90
CA LEU A 224 -2.07 3.91 -6.46
C LEU A 224 -2.95 4.68 -5.48
N SER A 225 -3.89 4.02 -4.82
CA SER A 225 -4.64 4.59 -3.70
C SER A 225 -3.69 5.01 -2.60
N ILE A 226 -2.69 4.24 -2.21
CA ILE A 226 -1.76 4.66 -1.16
C ILE A 226 -0.93 5.85 -1.63
N GLN A 227 -0.42 5.89 -2.86
CA GLN A 227 0.32 7.05 -3.37
C GLN A 227 -0.59 8.28 -3.60
N GLY A 228 -1.87 8.10 -3.94
CA GLY A 228 -2.85 9.15 -4.20
C GLY A 228 -3.63 9.63 -2.97
N ILE A 229 -3.91 8.73 -2.02
CA ILE A 229 -4.58 8.92 -0.72
C ILE A 229 -3.55 9.25 0.36
N GLN A 230 -2.29 8.81 0.33
CA GLN A 230 -1.26 9.41 1.21
C GLN A 230 -0.97 10.86 0.83
N ALA A 231 -1.24 11.27 -0.41
CA ALA A 231 -1.27 12.67 -0.79
C ALA A 231 -2.58 13.37 -0.39
N ALA A 232 -3.57 12.65 0.15
CA ALA A 232 -4.85 13.18 0.55
C ALA A 232 -5.38 12.47 1.80
N GLY A 233 -5.08 13.04 2.97
CA GLY A 233 -5.98 12.92 4.14
C GLY A 233 -7.40 13.38 3.78
N GLN A 234 -8.27 13.66 4.76
CA GLN A 234 -9.70 13.96 4.55
C GLN A 234 -10.06 15.25 3.76
N GLY A 235 -9.33 15.61 2.71
CA GLY A 235 -9.65 16.64 1.73
C GLY A 235 -9.21 16.19 0.33
N LYS A 236 -9.96 16.60 -0.71
CA LYS A 236 -9.77 16.31 -2.16
C LYS A 236 -8.54 15.45 -2.53
N SER A 237 -8.78 14.21 -2.92
CA SER A 237 -7.79 13.31 -3.53
C SER A 237 -7.02 13.99 -4.67
N MET A 238 -5.70 13.71 -4.78
CA MET A 238 -4.91 14.10 -5.97
C MET A 238 -5.32 13.29 -7.21
N MET A 239 -6.15 12.25 -7.03
CA MET A 239 -6.77 11.48 -8.10
C MET A 239 -8.17 12.03 -8.43
N PRO A 240 -8.62 11.88 -9.69
CA PRO A 240 -10.01 12.15 -10.03
C PRO A 240 -10.95 11.37 -9.10
N PRO A 241 -11.98 12.00 -8.49
CA PRO A 241 -12.91 11.34 -7.57
C PRO A 241 -13.54 10.07 -8.14
N GLN A 242 -13.76 10.03 -9.46
CA GLN A 242 -14.28 8.89 -10.18
C GLN A 242 -13.32 7.69 -10.13
N LEU A 243 -12.01 7.92 -10.22
CA LEU A 243 -11.00 6.86 -10.13
C LEU A 243 -10.87 6.34 -8.71
N GLU A 244 -10.90 7.22 -7.71
CA GLU A 244 -10.89 6.83 -6.30
C GLU A 244 -12.08 5.93 -5.95
N GLN A 245 -13.29 6.30 -6.40
CA GLN A 245 -14.48 5.45 -6.24
C GLN A 245 -14.34 4.09 -6.92
N VAL A 246 -13.75 4.03 -8.12
CA VAL A 246 -13.47 2.75 -8.79
C VAL A 246 -12.55 1.89 -7.93
N LEU A 247 -11.43 2.45 -7.45
CA LEU A 247 -10.44 1.70 -6.68
C LEU A 247 -11.01 1.21 -5.35
N LEU A 248 -11.80 2.03 -4.66
CA LEU A 248 -12.53 1.64 -3.45
C LEU A 248 -13.53 0.51 -3.74
N ARG A 249 -14.33 0.62 -4.82
CA ARG A 249 -15.28 -0.43 -5.19
C ARG A 249 -14.60 -1.73 -5.62
N VAL A 250 -13.48 -1.67 -6.33
CA VAL A 250 -12.67 -2.86 -6.69
C VAL A 250 -12.12 -3.53 -5.43
N HIS A 251 -11.66 -2.73 -4.46
CA HIS A 251 -11.22 -3.21 -3.16
C HIS A 251 -12.34 -3.87 -2.35
N ASP A 252 -13.51 -3.23 -2.28
CA ASP A 252 -14.66 -3.73 -1.52
C ASP A 252 -15.39 -4.90 -2.19
N SER A 253 -15.31 -5.01 -3.52
CA SER A 253 -15.92 -6.11 -4.25
C SER A 253 -15.21 -7.43 -3.89
N ALA A 254 -15.92 -8.35 -3.24
CA ALA A 254 -15.39 -9.60 -2.72
C ALA A 254 -15.97 -10.82 -3.49
N ASN A 255 -15.64 -10.93 -4.78
CA ASN A 255 -15.85 -12.17 -5.52
C ASN A 255 -14.85 -13.27 -5.09
N TYR A 256 -15.30 -14.52 -5.01
CA TYR A 256 -14.48 -15.70 -4.68
C TYR A 256 -14.57 -16.79 -5.77
N MET A 257 -13.56 -17.67 -5.84
CA MET A 257 -13.53 -18.72 -6.86
C MET A 257 -14.50 -19.86 -6.52
N PRO A 258 -15.19 -20.43 -7.52
CA PRO A 258 -16.04 -21.60 -7.38
C PRO A 258 -15.37 -22.77 -6.68
N ARG A 259 -16.17 -23.57 -5.97
CA ARG A 259 -15.74 -24.77 -5.24
C ARG A 259 -14.83 -25.67 -6.08
N LYS A 260 -15.16 -25.90 -7.35
CA LYS A 260 -14.36 -26.75 -8.25
C LYS A 260 -12.95 -26.21 -8.52
N GLN A 261 -12.77 -24.89 -8.60
CA GLN A 261 -11.43 -24.30 -8.75
C GLN A 261 -10.63 -24.45 -7.45
N MET A 262 -11.28 -24.23 -6.30
CA MET A 262 -10.69 -24.40 -4.98
C MET A 262 -10.25 -25.85 -4.74
N GLU A 263 -11.13 -26.83 -4.96
CA GLU A 263 -10.83 -28.26 -4.78
C GLU A 263 -9.68 -28.72 -5.67
N ARG A 264 -9.56 -28.15 -6.88
CA ARG A 264 -8.44 -28.45 -7.78
C ARG A 264 -7.11 -27.93 -7.23
N VAL A 265 -7.07 -26.71 -6.69
CA VAL A 265 -5.86 -26.17 -6.06
C VAL A 265 -5.50 -27.02 -4.84
N MET A 266 -6.45 -27.29 -3.95
CA MET A 266 -6.24 -28.14 -2.77
C MET A 266 -5.72 -29.53 -3.14
N SER A 267 -6.29 -30.16 -4.17
CA SER A 267 -5.85 -31.49 -4.62
C SER A 267 -4.45 -31.50 -5.23
N GLN A 268 -4.04 -30.40 -5.86
CA GLN A 268 -2.70 -30.28 -6.44
C GLN A 268 -1.64 -30.04 -5.38
N GLU A 269 -1.96 -29.23 -4.37
CA GLU A 269 -1.01 -28.81 -3.34
C GLU A 269 -0.91 -29.81 -2.16
N LEU A 270 -2.04 -30.34 -1.71
CA LEU A 270 -2.13 -31.20 -0.52
C LEU A 270 -2.48 -32.66 -0.85
N GLY A 271 -2.57 -33.00 -2.14
CA GLY A 271 -2.88 -34.35 -2.62
C GLY A 271 -4.40 -34.62 -2.77
N PRO A 272 -4.76 -35.72 -3.48
CA PRO A 272 -6.17 -36.04 -3.79
C PRO A 272 -7.02 -36.31 -2.54
N ASP A 273 -6.40 -36.71 -1.44
CA ASP A 273 -7.03 -37.02 -0.15
C ASP A 273 -6.95 -35.88 0.87
N TRP A 274 -6.68 -34.63 0.43
CA TRP A 274 -6.50 -33.46 1.31
C TRP A 274 -7.61 -33.26 2.35
N ARG A 275 -8.83 -33.72 2.05
CA ARG A 275 -9.97 -33.66 2.98
C ARG A 275 -9.73 -34.44 4.27
N SER A 276 -8.96 -35.53 4.21
CA SER A 276 -8.60 -36.32 5.39
C SER A 276 -7.77 -35.53 6.42
N LYS A 277 -7.19 -34.39 6.03
CA LYS A 277 -6.42 -33.50 6.91
C LYS A 277 -7.32 -32.61 7.77
N PHE A 278 -8.62 -32.57 7.51
CA PHE A 278 -9.57 -31.69 8.20
C PHE A 278 -10.82 -32.45 8.66
N ASP A 279 -11.21 -32.30 9.93
CA ASP A 279 -12.48 -32.83 10.45
C ASP A 279 -13.68 -32.04 9.90
N ALA A 280 -13.47 -30.73 9.68
CA ALA A 280 -14.44 -29.85 9.05
C ALA A 280 -13.73 -28.87 8.10
N PHE A 281 -14.34 -28.58 6.95
CA PHE A 281 -13.85 -27.58 6.00
C PHE A 281 -15.04 -26.88 5.34
N ASP A 282 -15.15 -25.56 5.54
CA ASP A 282 -16.21 -24.76 4.92
C ASP A 282 -15.87 -24.47 3.45
N PRO A 283 -16.63 -24.99 2.46
CA PRO A 283 -16.38 -24.71 1.06
C PRO A 283 -16.68 -23.25 0.66
N VAL A 284 -17.39 -22.49 1.51
CA VAL A 284 -17.62 -21.07 1.32
C VAL A 284 -16.52 -20.31 2.08
N PRO A 285 -15.75 -19.44 1.42
CA PRO A 285 -14.71 -18.70 2.10
C PRO A 285 -15.31 -17.71 3.10
N ILE A 286 -14.59 -17.46 4.20
CA ILE A 286 -14.93 -16.43 5.19
C ILE A 286 -14.42 -15.05 4.76
N ALA A 287 -13.40 -15.00 3.90
CA ALA A 287 -12.83 -13.78 3.36
C ALA A 287 -12.22 -13.99 1.96
N ALA A 288 -12.20 -12.92 1.17
CA ALA A 288 -11.42 -12.84 -0.07
C ALA A 288 -10.17 -11.97 0.21
N ALA A 289 -9.00 -12.43 -0.26
CA ALA A 289 -7.72 -11.75 -0.16
C ALA A 289 -7.32 -11.14 -1.52
N SER A 290 -6.16 -10.47 -1.58
CA SER A 290 -5.65 -9.83 -2.80
C SER A 290 -5.55 -10.79 -3.99
N ILE A 291 -4.94 -11.96 -3.74
CA ILE A 291 -4.62 -12.99 -4.74
C ILE A 291 -5.22 -14.37 -4.42
N GLY A 292 -6.10 -14.47 -3.42
CA GLY A 292 -6.64 -15.74 -2.94
C GLY A 292 -7.91 -15.60 -2.11
N GLN A 293 -8.29 -16.66 -1.42
CA GLN A 293 -9.46 -16.71 -0.53
C GLN A 293 -9.17 -17.51 0.73
N VAL A 294 -9.85 -17.21 1.82
CA VAL A 294 -9.62 -17.81 3.14
C VAL A 294 -10.84 -18.61 3.56
N HIS A 295 -10.63 -19.87 3.92
CA HIS A 295 -11.66 -20.80 4.38
C HIS A 295 -11.50 -21.12 5.86
N ALA A 296 -12.60 -21.32 6.56
CA ALA A 296 -12.58 -21.87 7.92
C ALA A 296 -12.49 -23.39 7.86
N ALA A 297 -11.67 -23.99 8.72
CA ALA A 297 -11.55 -25.43 8.84
C ALA A 297 -11.18 -25.84 10.28
N THR A 298 -11.26 -27.14 10.54
CA THR A 298 -10.85 -27.77 11.80
C THR A 298 -9.88 -28.89 11.47
N LEU A 299 -8.69 -28.90 12.08
CA LEU A 299 -7.67 -29.92 11.82
C LEU A 299 -8.11 -31.29 12.30
N ALA A 300 -7.86 -32.31 11.46
CA ALA A 300 -8.17 -33.68 11.79
C ALA A 300 -7.40 -34.16 13.03
N GLY A 301 -8.10 -34.82 13.95
CA GLY A 301 -7.51 -35.49 15.11
C GLY A 301 -7.08 -34.57 16.26
N THR A 302 -6.88 -33.27 16.03
CA THR A 302 -6.57 -32.30 17.10
C THR A 302 -7.78 -31.44 17.49
N GLY A 303 -8.75 -31.27 16.59
CA GLY A 303 -9.89 -30.37 16.79
C GLY A 303 -9.52 -28.88 16.74
N GLN A 304 -8.27 -28.52 16.42
CA GLN A 304 -7.83 -27.13 16.37
C GLN A 304 -8.52 -26.37 15.22
N GLU A 305 -9.12 -25.22 15.52
CA GLU A 305 -9.64 -24.32 14.50
C GLU A 305 -8.51 -23.63 13.73
N VAL A 306 -8.61 -23.67 12.41
CA VAL A 306 -7.63 -23.09 11.49
C VAL A 306 -8.32 -22.31 10.37
N VAL A 307 -7.55 -21.46 9.72
CA VAL A 307 -7.90 -20.89 8.43
C VAL A 307 -7.00 -21.45 7.35
N VAL A 308 -7.57 -21.66 6.17
CA VAL A 308 -6.88 -22.16 4.99
C VAL A 308 -6.94 -21.08 3.91
N LYS A 309 -5.83 -20.38 3.69
CA LYS A 309 -5.66 -19.37 2.65
C LYS A 309 -5.23 -20.08 1.36
N ILE A 310 -6.04 -19.96 0.31
CA ILE A 310 -5.88 -20.66 -0.96
C ILE A 310 -5.69 -19.63 -2.06
N GLN A 311 -4.59 -19.71 -2.80
CA GLN A 311 -4.31 -18.81 -3.90
C GLN A 311 -5.26 -19.06 -5.09
N TYR A 312 -5.60 -18.00 -5.82
CA TYR A 312 -6.33 -18.15 -7.07
C TYR A 312 -5.43 -18.74 -8.16
N PRO A 313 -5.93 -19.73 -8.92
CA PRO A 313 -5.13 -20.38 -9.94
C PRO A 313 -4.74 -19.41 -11.07
N GLY A 314 -3.48 -19.44 -11.48
CA GLY A 314 -2.98 -18.66 -12.62
C GLY A 314 -2.58 -17.22 -12.29
N VAL A 315 -2.59 -16.80 -11.02
CA VAL A 315 -2.23 -15.43 -10.62
C VAL A 315 -0.73 -15.18 -10.73
N ALA A 316 0.10 -16.08 -10.18
CA ALA A 316 1.55 -15.93 -10.22
C ALA A 316 2.07 -15.84 -11.66
N GLU A 317 1.52 -16.66 -12.55
CA GLU A 317 1.90 -16.73 -13.96
C GLU A 317 1.41 -15.53 -14.77
N SER A 318 0.43 -14.77 -14.27
CA SER A 318 -0.18 -13.64 -14.98
C SER A 318 0.29 -12.26 -14.51
N ILE A 319 1.08 -12.18 -13.43
CA ILE A 319 1.57 -10.90 -12.86
C ILE A 319 2.09 -9.97 -13.96
N ASP A 320 3.02 -10.48 -14.79
CA ASP A 320 3.65 -9.69 -15.85
C ASP A 320 2.66 -9.19 -16.90
N SER A 321 1.80 -10.08 -17.41
CA SER A 321 0.81 -9.70 -18.40
C SER A 321 -0.21 -8.73 -17.84
N ASP A 322 -0.66 -8.93 -16.59
CA ASP A 322 -1.69 -8.11 -15.97
C ASP A 322 -1.16 -6.70 -15.67
N LEU A 323 0.06 -6.59 -15.15
CA LEU A 323 0.73 -5.31 -14.93
C LEU A 323 0.97 -4.54 -16.24
N ASN A 324 1.42 -5.21 -17.30
CA ASN A 324 1.64 -4.58 -18.60
C ASN A 324 0.32 -4.10 -19.23
N ASN A 325 -0.75 -4.89 -19.13
CA ASN A 325 -2.07 -4.50 -19.64
C ASN A 325 -2.64 -3.31 -18.86
N LEU A 326 -2.49 -3.30 -17.54
CA LEU A 326 -2.91 -2.20 -16.70
C LEU A 326 -2.08 -0.93 -16.96
N LYS A 327 -0.77 -1.04 -17.18
CA LYS A 327 0.09 0.07 -17.62
C LYS A 327 -0.46 0.70 -18.89
N ALA A 328 -0.80 -0.12 -19.89
CA ALA A 328 -1.35 0.35 -21.16
C ALA A 328 -2.69 1.09 -20.96
N LEU A 329 -3.59 0.53 -20.14
CA LEU A 329 -4.88 1.17 -19.83
C LEU A 329 -4.70 2.54 -19.16
N VAL A 330 -3.84 2.60 -18.15
CA VAL A 330 -3.61 3.81 -17.38
C VAL A 330 -2.93 4.89 -18.22
N THR A 331 -1.93 4.51 -19.02
CA THR A 331 -1.25 5.42 -19.96
C THR A 331 -2.22 6.00 -20.99
N PHE A 332 -3.10 5.16 -21.57
CA PHE A 332 -4.08 5.59 -22.56
C PHE A 332 -5.15 6.52 -21.98
N SER A 333 -5.47 6.36 -20.69
CA SER A 333 -6.51 7.15 -20.02
C SER A 333 -6.11 8.58 -19.66
N ASN A 334 -4.80 8.91 -19.68
CA ASN A 334 -4.25 10.19 -19.23
C ASN A 334 -4.71 10.61 -17.80
N LEU A 335 -5.05 9.63 -16.95
CA LEU A 335 -5.60 9.85 -15.60
C LEU A 335 -4.54 9.99 -14.50
N LEU A 336 -3.27 9.70 -14.81
CA LEU A 336 -2.20 9.85 -13.83
C LEU A 336 -1.59 11.26 -13.87
N PRO A 337 -1.27 11.83 -12.70
CA PRO A 337 -0.45 13.03 -12.60
C PRO A 337 0.88 12.89 -13.37
N ARG A 338 1.26 13.92 -14.12
CA ARG A 338 2.59 14.02 -14.73
C ARG A 338 3.65 14.03 -13.62
N GLY A 339 4.69 13.20 -13.75
CA GLY A 339 5.78 13.09 -12.77
C GLY A 339 5.71 11.87 -11.84
N LEU A 340 4.66 11.03 -11.92
CA LEU A 340 4.72 9.70 -11.31
C LEU A 340 5.69 8.81 -12.09
N TYR A 341 6.68 8.25 -11.40
CA TYR A 341 7.57 7.22 -11.95
C TYR A 341 6.82 5.89 -12.11
N LEU A 342 5.87 5.85 -13.06
CA LEU A 342 4.98 4.70 -13.29
C LEU A 342 5.77 3.40 -13.50
N ASP A 343 6.90 3.47 -14.22
CA ASP A 343 7.76 2.31 -14.47
C ASP A 343 8.39 1.76 -13.19
N ASN A 344 8.88 2.63 -12.30
CA ASN A 344 9.38 2.22 -10.99
C ASN A 344 8.24 1.66 -10.13
N THR A 345 7.07 2.29 -10.12
CA THR A 345 5.89 1.77 -9.38
C THR A 345 5.52 0.37 -9.86
N ILE A 346 5.50 0.12 -11.18
CA ILE A 346 5.21 -1.21 -11.74
C ILE A 346 6.29 -2.21 -11.36
N LYS A 347 7.58 -1.84 -11.43
CA LYS A 347 8.70 -2.69 -11.00
C LYS A 347 8.53 -3.13 -9.55
N VAL A 348 8.26 -2.19 -8.64
CA VAL A 348 8.04 -2.49 -7.22
C VAL A 348 6.78 -3.34 -7.02
N THR A 349 5.68 -3.00 -7.70
CA THR A 349 4.42 -3.77 -7.60
C THR A 349 4.61 -5.21 -8.05
N LYS A 350 5.37 -5.44 -9.13
CA LYS A 350 5.71 -6.77 -9.63
C LYS A 350 6.41 -7.60 -8.56
N GLN A 351 7.39 -7.02 -7.88
CA GLN A 351 8.12 -7.71 -6.82
C GLN A 351 7.23 -8.00 -5.61
N GLU A 352 6.39 -7.05 -5.19
CA GLU A 352 5.44 -7.25 -4.08
C GLU A 352 4.43 -8.35 -4.40
N LEU A 353 3.86 -8.37 -5.61
CA LEU A 353 2.94 -9.43 -6.05
C LEU A 353 3.61 -10.79 -6.11
N ALA A 354 4.86 -10.86 -6.56
CA ALA A 354 5.62 -12.11 -6.58
C ALA A 354 5.81 -12.68 -5.18
N TRP A 355 6.10 -11.83 -4.19
CA TRP A 355 6.20 -12.26 -2.79
C TRP A 355 4.86 -12.62 -2.17
N GLU A 356 3.78 -11.93 -2.51
CA GLU A 356 2.43 -12.36 -2.07
C GLU A 356 2.06 -13.72 -2.63
N CYS A 357 2.56 -14.07 -3.82
CA CYS A 357 2.27 -15.37 -4.43
C CYS A 357 3.07 -16.53 -3.83
N ASP A 358 4.05 -16.26 -2.96
CA ASP A 358 4.86 -17.26 -2.29
C ASP A 358 4.37 -17.46 -0.85
N TYR A 359 3.43 -18.40 -0.67
CA TYR A 359 2.85 -18.68 0.65
C TYR A 359 3.81 -19.43 1.58
N MET A 360 4.85 -20.08 1.05
CA MET A 360 5.89 -20.68 1.89
C MET A 360 6.73 -19.60 2.56
N ARG A 361 7.07 -18.55 1.81
CA ARG A 361 7.71 -17.36 2.34
C ARG A 361 6.83 -16.63 3.35
N GLU A 362 5.53 -16.47 3.08
CA GLU A 362 4.60 -15.88 4.05
C GLU A 362 4.54 -16.69 5.36
N ALA A 363 4.49 -18.02 5.28
CA ALA A 363 4.56 -18.92 6.43
C ALA A 363 5.84 -18.71 7.26
N ASP A 364 7.00 -18.62 6.60
CA ASP A 364 8.29 -18.42 7.28
C ASP A 364 8.38 -17.03 7.93
N ASN A 365 7.85 -16.00 7.26
CA ASN A 365 7.76 -14.66 7.82
C ASN A 365 6.85 -14.63 9.06
N ALA A 366 5.71 -15.31 9.04
CA ALA A 366 4.80 -15.40 10.17
C ALA A 366 5.45 -16.11 11.36
N ILE A 367 6.15 -17.23 11.14
CA ILE A 367 6.90 -17.94 12.18
C ILE A 367 7.96 -17.03 12.80
N ARG A 368 8.74 -16.34 11.97
CA ARG A 368 9.76 -15.39 12.43
C ARG A 368 9.16 -14.23 13.22
N PHE A 369 8.04 -13.66 12.77
CA PHE A 369 7.33 -12.61 13.51
C PHE A 369 6.83 -13.12 14.87
N GLY A 370 6.33 -14.35 14.92
CA GLY A 370 5.95 -15.00 16.17
C GLY A 370 7.12 -15.10 17.16
N GLN A 371 8.32 -15.45 16.69
CA GLN A 371 9.54 -15.49 17.51
C GLN A 371 9.97 -14.10 17.97
N LEU A 372 9.92 -13.10 17.09
CA LEU A 372 10.30 -11.71 17.42
C LEU A 372 9.37 -11.05 18.45
N LEU A 373 8.12 -11.53 18.54
CA LEU A 373 7.08 -11.06 19.44
C LEU A 373 6.82 -12.03 20.61
N GLU A 374 7.66 -13.05 20.77
CA GLU A 374 7.52 -14.02 21.84
C GLU A 374 7.59 -13.33 23.21
N GLY A 375 6.62 -13.64 24.09
CA GLY A 375 6.50 -13.03 25.42
C GLY A 375 5.88 -11.62 25.44
N ASP A 376 5.58 -11.00 24.29
CA ASP A 376 4.91 -9.71 24.24
C ASP A 376 3.39 -9.86 24.17
N GLU A 377 2.73 -9.78 25.34
CA GLU A 377 1.27 -9.96 25.46
C GLU A 377 0.44 -8.94 24.66
N ARG A 378 1.05 -7.86 24.17
CA ARG A 378 0.37 -6.86 23.34
C ARG A 378 0.04 -7.39 21.95
N TYR A 379 0.72 -8.44 21.47
CA TYR A 379 0.57 -8.95 20.10
C TYR A 379 0.30 -10.45 20.06
N LYS A 380 -0.45 -10.88 19.04
CA LYS A 380 -0.67 -12.29 18.71
C LYS A 380 -0.38 -12.53 17.24
N VAL A 381 0.47 -13.51 16.98
CA VAL A 381 0.71 -14.06 15.64
C VAL A 381 0.06 -15.45 15.59
N PRO A 382 -0.72 -15.78 14.56
CA PRO A 382 -1.34 -17.10 14.45
C PRO A 382 -0.27 -18.17 14.26
N LYS A 383 -0.39 -19.29 14.97
CA LYS A 383 0.50 -20.42 14.76
C LYS A 383 0.34 -20.97 13.33
N VAL A 384 1.45 -21.07 12.60
CA VAL A 384 1.48 -21.69 11.27
C VAL A 384 1.51 -23.21 11.40
N ILE A 385 0.69 -23.89 10.61
CA ILE A 385 0.66 -25.36 10.51
C ILE A 385 1.49 -25.74 9.28
N LYS A 386 2.81 -25.72 9.45
CA LYS A 386 3.79 -25.73 8.35
C LYS A 386 3.67 -26.98 7.48
N GLU A 387 3.32 -28.12 8.08
CA GLU A 387 3.09 -29.41 7.44
C GLU A 387 1.91 -29.43 6.45
N LEU A 388 1.00 -28.45 6.53
CA LEU A 388 -0.11 -28.26 5.60
C LEU A 388 0.06 -27.00 4.74
N CYS A 389 1.24 -26.40 4.74
CA CYS A 389 1.58 -25.27 3.89
C CYS A 389 2.29 -25.75 2.61
N SER A 390 2.10 -25.01 1.54
CA SER A 390 2.64 -25.26 0.19
C SER A 390 2.79 -23.93 -0.55
N GLU A 391 3.20 -23.95 -1.82
CA GLU A 391 3.36 -22.73 -2.61
C GLU A 391 2.04 -21.95 -2.75
N ARG A 392 0.89 -22.64 -2.78
CA ARG A 392 -0.42 -22.02 -3.06
C ARG A 392 -1.46 -22.21 -1.95
N VAL A 393 -1.12 -22.91 -0.86
CA VAL A 393 -1.97 -23.07 0.34
C VAL A 393 -1.19 -22.73 1.60
N LEU A 394 -1.73 -21.83 2.42
CA LEU A 394 -1.22 -21.46 3.74
C LEU A 394 -2.25 -21.83 4.80
N VAL A 395 -1.83 -22.55 5.85
CA VAL A 395 -2.69 -22.96 6.96
C VAL A 395 -2.16 -22.39 8.26
N CYS A 396 -3.01 -21.67 8.99
CA CYS A 396 -2.67 -21.08 10.28
C CYS A 396 -3.83 -21.12 11.28
N GLU A 397 -3.51 -20.96 12.55
CA GLU A 397 -4.47 -20.81 13.66
C GLU A 397 -5.54 -19.77 13.31
N ARG A 398 -6.80 -20.12 13.57
CA ARG A 398 -7.90 -19.19 13.39
C ARG A 398 -7.93 -18.20 14.55
N LEU A 399 -7.80 -16.92 14.22
CA LEU A 399 -7.99 -15.82 15.16
C LEU A 399 -9.41 -15.26 15.07
N HIS A 400 -9.92 -14.74 16.18
CA HIS A 400 -11.33 -14.32 16.33
C HIS A 400 -11.48 -12.85 16.74
N GLY A 401 -10.41 -12.05 16.65
CA GLY A 401 -10.48 -10.62 16.90
C GLY A 401 -11.35 -9.85 15.88
N ARG A 402 -11.61 -8.59 16.20
CA ARG A 402 -12.32 -7.64 15.33
C ARG A 402 -11.33 -6.87 14.48
N VAL A 403 -11.72 -6.43 13.28
CA VAL A 403 -10.87 -5.59 12.42
C VAL A 403 -10.43 -4.32 13.16
N LEU A 404 -9.12 -4.07 13.25
CA LEU A 404 -8.52 -2.96 14.00
C LEU A 404 -9.08 -1.59 13.58
N SER A 405 -9.32 -1.40 12.29
CA SER A 405 -9.88 -0.14 11.77
C SER A 405 -11.33 0.15 12.18
N LYS A 406 -12.04 -0.81 12.80
CA LYS A 406 -13.37 -0.65 13.40
C LYS A 406 -13.33 -0.31 14.89
N ALA A 407 -12.15 -0.28 15.51
CA ALA A 407 -12.00 0.11 16.91
C ALA A 407 -12.38 1.58 17.20
N THR A 408 -12.76 2.35 16.18
CA THR A 408 -13.31 3.71 16.32
C THR A 408 -14.53 3.78 17.23
N GLU A 409 -15.29 2.67 17.32
CA GLU A 409 -16.50 2.53 18.14
C GLU A 409 -16.20 2.10 19.59
N GLU A 410 -14.94 1.78 19.92
CA GLU A 410 -14.55 1.36 21.25
C GLU A 410 -14.26 2.54 22.19
N SER A 411 -14.06 2.25 23.48
CA SER A 411 -13.73 3.27 24.48
C SER A 411 -12.43 4.01 24.15
N GLN A 412 -12.34 5.29 24.53
CA GLN A 412 -11.13 6.10 24.31
C GLN A 412 -9.88 5.42 24.84
N ALA A 413 -9.95 4.79 26.02
CA ALA A 413 -8.83 4.07 26.61
C ALA A 413 -8.34 2.91 25.72
N LEU A 414 -9.26 2.12 25.14
CA LEU A 414 -8.88 1.05 24.22
C LEU A 414 -8.31 1.61 22.90
N ARG A 415 -8.89 2.69 22.36
CA ARG A 415 -8.37 3.37 21.17
C ARG A 415 -6.96 3.92 21.38
N ASN A 416 -6.67 4.47 22.56
CA ASN A 416 -5.33 4.94 22.94
C ASN A 416 -4.34 3.77 23.01
N LYS A 417 -4.70 2.69 23.73
CA LYS A 417 -3.88 1.49 23.85
C LYS A 417 -3.56 0.85 22.50
N LEU A 418 -4.55 0.72 21.63
CA LEU A 418 -4.38 0.14 20.29
C LEU A 418 -3.51 1.02 19.39
N GLY A 419 -3.71 2.35 19.43
CA GLY A 419 -2.88 3.30 18.68
C GLY A 419 -1.43 3.29 19.13
N GLU A 420 -1.20 3.32 20.44
CA GLU A 420 0.15 3.26 21.02
C GLU A 420 0.85 1.95 20.66
N ASN A 421 0.19 0.80 20.86
CA ASN A 421 0.75 -0.51 20.54
C ASN A 421 1.04 -0.64 19.04
N LEU A 422 0.19 -0.12 18.17
CA LEU A 422 0.46 -0.16 16.73
C LEU A 422 1.70 0.66 16.37
N LEU A 423 1.82 1.89 16.87
CA LEU A 423 2.96 2.74 16.58
C LEU A 423 4.25 2.14 17.18
N ARG A 424 4.16 1.56 18.38
CA ARG A 424 5.23 0.81 19.03
C ARG A 424 5.72 -0.35 18.19
N LEU A 425 4.80 -1.16 17.66
CA LEU A 425 5.14 -2.26 16.75
C LEU A 425 5.92 -1.73 15.54
N CYS A 426 5.45 -0.65 14.91
CA CYS A 426 6.11 -0.07 13.75
C CYS A 426 7.54 0.41 14.07
N LEU A 427 7.75 1.05 15.22
CA LEU A 427 9.08 1.48 15.65
C LEU A 427 10.00 0.27 15.92
N ARG A 428 9.47 -0.79 16.56
CA ARG A 428 10.23 -2.03 16.79
C ARG A 428 10.59 -2.74 15.48
N GLU A 429 9.69 -2.79 14.52
CA GLU A 429 9.94 -3.37 13.19
C GLU A 429 11.12 -2.69 12.48
N VAL A 430 11.22 -1.36 12.58
CA VAL A 430 12.31 -0.57 11.99
C VAL A 430 13.60 -0.71 12.78
N PHE A 431 13.57 -0.40 14.08
CA PHE A 431 14.79 -0.16 14.86
C PHE A 431 15.33 -1.40 15.56
N PHE A 432 14.47 -2.36 15.86
CA PHE A 432 14.85 -3.54 16.65
C PHE A 432 14.85 -4.81 15.80
N PHE A 433 13.75 -5.13 15.13
CA PHE A 433 13.65 -6.34 14.32
C PHE A 433 14.42 -6.22 13.00
N ARG A 434 14.53 -5.00 12.47
CA ARG A 434 15.02 -4.72 11.10
C ARG A 434 14.26 -5.52 10.04
N PHE A 435 13.03 -5.89 10.39
CA PHE A 435 12.15 -6.77 9.67
C PHE A 435 10.73 -6.26 9.90
N MET A 436 10.08 -5.81 8.83
CA MET A 436 8.83 -5.07 8.91
C MET A 436 7.77 -5.69 8.02
N GLN A 437 6.54 -5.76 8.51
CA GLN A 437 5.36 -5.95 7.67
C GLN A 437 5.01 -4.63 6.98
N THR A 438 5.30 -4.53 5.68
CA THR A 438 5.21 -3.27 4.93
C THR A 438 3.83 -2.96 4.34
N ASP A 439 2.84 -3.88 4.47
CA ASP A 439 1.48 -3.63 4.00
C ASP A 439 0.73 -2.72 5.00
N PRO A 440 0.23 -1.53 4.57
CA PRO A 440 -0.53 -0.64 5.43
C PRO A 440 -2.02 -1.00 5.53
N ASN A 441 -2.45 -2.16 5.01
CA ASN A 441 -3.85 -2.56 5.05
C ASN A 441 -4.28 -2.97 6.46
N TRP A 442 -5.00 -2.07 7.14
CA TRP A 442 -5.56 -2.30 8.47
C TRP A 442 -6.65 -3.37 8.54
N SER A 443 -7.10 -3.93 7.41
CA SER A 443 -7.92 -5.15 7.44
C SER A 443 -7.13 -6.39 7.85
N ASN A 444 -5.79 -6.34 7.76
CA ASN A 444 -4.89 -7.44 8.11
C ASN A 444 -4.45 -7.40 9.59
N PHE A 445 -5.05 -6.52 10.37
CA PHE A 445 -4.83 -6.39 11.80
C PHE A 445 -6.17 -6.54 12.49
N PHE A 446 -6.25 -7.50 13.41
CA PHE A 446 -7.37 -7.58 14.33
C PHE A 446 -6.98 -7.03 15.70
N TYR A 447 -7.98 -6.82 16.54
CA TYR A 447 -7.80 -6.64 17.96
C TYR A 447 -8.77 -7.55 18.72
N ASN A 448 -8.28 -8.10 19.81
CA ASN A 448 -9.10 -8.82 20.76
C ASN A 448 -9.71 -7.82 21.75
N ARG A 449 -11.04 -7.76 21.80
CA ARG A 449 -11.77 -6.79 22.61
C ARG A 449 -11.58 -7.00 24.12
N ALA A 450 -11.38 -8.24 24.56
CA ALA A 450 -11.32 -8.60 25.97
C ALA A 450 -10.03 -8.12 26.63
N ASN A 451 -8.89 -8.20 25.93
CA ASN A 451 -7.57 -7.87 26.48
C ASN A 451 -6.87 -6.70 25.75
N GLY A 452 -7.39 -6.25 24.61
CA GLY A 452 -6.79 -5.20 23.78
C GLY A 452 -5.49 -5.62 23.08
N GLN A 453 -5.30 -6.93 22.87
CA GLN A 453 -4.19 -7.49 22.10
C GLN A 453 -4.40 -7.27 20.61
N ILE A 454 -3.35 -6.87 19.87
CA ILE A 454 -3.37 -6.73 18.41
C ILE A 454 -2.99 -8.08 17.79
N GLU A 455 -3.83 -8.59 16.89
CA GLU A 455 -3.59 -9.86 16.21
C GLU A 455 -3.18 -9.60 14.74
N LEU A 456 -2.04 -10.16 14.32
CA LEU A 456 -1.39 -9.89 13.04
C LEU A 456 -1.68 -11.04 12.06
N LEU A 457 -2.28 -10.74 10.89
CA LEU A 457 -2.82 -11.79 10.01
C LEU A 457 -2.01 -12.06 8.74
N ASP A 458 -1.38 -11.05 8.14
CA ASP A 458 -0.80 -11.13 6.80
C ASP A 458 0.69 -10.77 6.82
N PHE A 459 1.53 -11.72 6.40
CA PHE A 459 2.99 -11.58 6.41
C PHE A 459 3.59 -11.68 5.00
N GLY A 460 2.76 -11.56 3.94
CA GLY A 460 3.20 -11.65 2.56
C GLY A 460 4.13 -10.50 2.16
N ALA A 461 3.88 -9.30 2.70
CA ALA A 461 4.67 -8.10 2.43
C ALA A 461 5.78 -7.82 3.47
N CYS A 462 6.24 -8.82 4.22
CA CYS A 462 7.35 -8.62 5.15
C CYS A 462 8.67 -8.38 4.40
N ARG A 463 9.51 -7.48 4.89
CA ARG A 463 10.82 -7.16 4.29
C ARG A 463 11.87 -6.94 5.35
N GLU A 464 13.07 -7.41 5.07
CA GLU A 464 14.28 -6.99 5.80
C GLU A 464 14.82 -5.70 5.22
N PHE A 465 15.50 -4.91 6.06
CA PHE A 465 16.16 -3.69 5.65
C PHE A 465 17.66 -3.76 5.94
N PRO A 466 18.52 -3.31 4.99
CA PRO A 466 19.96 -3.29 5.22
C PRO A 466 20.32 -2.46 6.46
N PRO A 467 21.26 -2.93 7.32
CA PRO A 467 21.63 -2.19 8.53
C PRO A 467 22.06 -0.74 8.25
N LYS A 468 22.87 -0.52 7.21
CA LYS A 468 23.31 0.82 6.80
C LYS A 468 22.14 1.75 6.47
N PHE A 469 21.12 1.23 5.77
CA PHE A 469 19.92 1.99 5.42
C PHE A 469 19.17 2.41 6.69
N LEU A 470 18.94 1.48 7.61
CA LEU A 470 18.22 1.75 8.86
C LEU A 470 18.98 2.68 9.80
N SER A 471 20.32 2.58 9.87
CA SER A 471 21.14 3.50 10.66
C SER A 471 20.97 4.94 10.16
N LEU A 472 21.13 5.17 8.86
CA LEU A 472 20.96 6.50 8.26
C LEU A 472 19.51 7.00 8.40
N TYR A 473 18.53 6.13 8.16
CA TYR A 473 17.12 6.46 8.34
C TYR A 473 16.79 6.85 9.79
N GLY A 474 17.33 6.12 10.76
CA GLY A 474 17.22 6.44 12.18
C GLY A 474 17.82 7.79 12.53
N GLN A 475 18.98 8.13 11.97
CA GLN A 475 19.59 9.45 12.16
C GLN A 475 18.70 10.58 11.60
N ILE A 476 18.06 10.38 10.44
CA ILE A 476 17.10 11.36 9.89
C ILE A 476 15.95 11.59 10.89
N LEU A 477 15.36 10.53 11.41
CA LEU A 477 14.24 10.65 12.36
C LEU A 477 14.68 11.22 13.71
N LEU A 478 15.87 10.87 14.20
CA LEU A 478 16.45 11.47 15.39
C LEU A 478 16.65 12.97 15.22
N SER A 479 17.30 13.41 14.13
CA SER A 479 17.45 14.83 13.81
C SER A 479 16.10 15.55 13.74
N ALA A 480 15.07 14.93 13.15
CA ALA A 480 13.72 15.51 13.12
C ALA A 480 13.08 15.64 14.52
N SER A 481 13.27 14.64 15.39
CA SER A 481 12.80 14.65 16.78
C SER A 481 13.59 15.61 17.68
N SER A 482 14.84 15.91 17.33
CA SER A 482 15.73 16.84 18.05
C SER A 482 15.71 18.26 17.50
N ASN A 483 14.81 18.55 16.54
CA ASN A 483 14.70 19.85 15.87
C ASN A 483 15.99 20.30 15.15
N ASP A 484 16.68 19.36 14.51
CA ASP A 484 17.92 19.56 13.76
C ASP A 484 17.69 19.45 12.23
N PRO A 485 17.36 20.55 11.54
CA PRO A 485 17.13 20.52 10.10
C PRO A 485 18.41 20.25 9.29
N GLN A 486 19.60 20.54 9.83
CA GLN A 486 20.87 20.30 9.14
C GLN A 486 21.19 18.81 9.10
N GLY A 487 21.03 18.11 10.23
CA GLY A 487 21.16 16.65 10.27
C GLY A 487 20.15 15.96 9.38
N VAL A 488 18.89 16.43 9.34
CA VAL A 488 17.87 15.91 8.40
C VAL A 488 18.38 15.97 6.96
N TRP A 489 18.92 17.12 6.53
CA TRP A 489 19.44 17.28 5.16
C TRP A 489 20.65 16.40 4.89
N GLU A 490 21.63 16.39 5.80
CA GLU A 490 22.89 15.65 5.65
C GLU A 490 22.64 14.15 5.53
N TYR A 491 21.89 13.57 6.46
CA TYR A 491 21.59 12.14 6.44
C TYR A 491 20.65 11.76 5.30
N SER A 492 19.74 12.65 4.89
CA SER A 492 18.91 12.42 3.70
C SER A 492 19.74 12.36 2.41
N ARG A 493 20.80 13.16 2.30
CA ARG A 493 21.75 13.11 1.19
C ARG A 493 22.54 11.80 1.20
N GLN A 494 23.08 11.42 2.36
CA GLN A 494 23.83 10.18 2.50
C GLN A 494 22.98 8.92 2.22
N LEU A 495 21.70 8.95 2.59
CA LEU A 495 20.74 7.88 2.32
C LEU A 495 20.30 7.84 0.85
N GLY A 496 20.47 8.94 0.10
CA GLY A 496 20.06 9.05 -1.30
C GLY A 496 18.61 9.50 -1.52
N PHE A 497 17.97 10.13 -0.53
CA PHE A 497 16.67 10.81 -0.77
C PHE A 497 16.80 12.05 -1.64
N VAL A 498 17.96 12.68 -1.57
CA VAL A 498 18.33 13.90 -2.27
C VAL A 498 19.76 13.74 -2.78
N THR A 499 20.05 14.38 -3.91
CA THR A 499 21.38 14.37 -4.53
C THR A 499 22.32 15.39 -3.88
N GLY A 500 21.77 16.42 -3.24
CA GLY A 500 22.50 17.58 -2.75
C GLY A 500 22.52 18.76 -3.72
N TYR A 501 22.04 18.57 -4.96
CA TYR A 501 21.98 19.59 -6.01
C TYR A 501 20.56 20.12 -6.25
N GLU A 502 19.60 19.74 -5.40
CA GLU A 502 18.24 20.22 -5.46
C GLU A 502 18.16 21.75 -5.31
N THR A 503 17.12 22.35 -5.89
CA THR A 503 16.82 23.77 -5.67
C THR A 503 16.53 24.04 -4.19
N GLU A 504 16.74 25.26 -3.72
CA GLU A 504 16.48 25.61 -2.30
C GLU A 504 15.01 25.35 -1.91
N VAL A 505 14.08 25.57 -2.84
CA VAL A 505 12.65 25.27 -2.65
C VAL A 505 12.40 23.78 -2.41
N MET A 506 13.11 22.91 -3.13
CA MET A 506 13.00 21.45 -2.96
C MET A 506 13.67 20.99 -1.67
N LYS A 507 14.85 21.52 -1.36
CA LYS A 507 15.56 21.27 -0.12
C LYS A 507 14.71 21.65 1.09
N GLN A 508 14.12 22.84 1.09
CA GLN A 508 13.25 23.28 2.17
C GLN A 508 12.00 22.41 2.29
N ALA A 509 11.33 22.09 1.17
CA ALA A 509 10.16 21.21 1.19
C ALA A 509 10.46 19.81 1.75
N HIS A 510 11.63 19.25 1.44
CA HIS A 510 12.07 17.96 1.99
C HIS A 510 12.35 18.06 3.50
N ILE A 511 13.11 19.05 3.94
CA ILE A 511 13.40 19.29 5.36
C ILE A 511 12.09 19.48 6.12
N ASP A 512 11.21 20.36 5.65
CA ASP A 512 9.92 20.63 6.29
C ASP A 512 9.09 19.36 6.42
N SER A 513 8.98 18.57 5.35
CA SER A 513 8.23 17.31 5.36
C SER A 513 8.72 16.35 6.43
N VAL A 514 10.03 16.21 6.60
CA VAL A 514 10.63 15.30 7.59
C VAL A 514 10.52 15.90 9.00
N MET A 515 10.73 17.20 9.14
CA MET A 515 10.61 17.90 10.42
C MET A 515 9.18 17.82 10.97
N ILE A 516 8.16 17.97 10.12
CA ILE A 516 6.74 17.82 10.47
C ILE A 516 6.46 16.39 10.98
N LEU A 517 7.03 15.36 10.35
CA LEU A 517 6.88 13.97 10.80
C LEU A 517 7.48 13.73 12.19
N GLY A 518 8.58 14.42 12.52
CA GLY A 518 9.24 14.31 13.82
C GLY A 518 8.52 15.04 14.95
N GLU A 519 7.54 15.91 14.66
CA GLU A 519 6.87 16.78 15.63
C GLU A 519 6.30 16.06 16.86
N PRO A 520 5.58 14.92 16.75
CA PRO A 520 5.04 14.24 17.93
C PRO A 520 6.12 13.79 18.90
N PHE A 521 7.30 13.48 18.40
CA PHE A 521 8.38 12.87 19.18
C PHE A 521 9.33 13.88 19.80
N ARG A 522 9.10 15.19 19.60
CA ARG A 522 9.96 16.25 20.14
C ARG A 522 9.71 16.46 21.62
N SER A 523 10.73 16.93 22.34
CA SER A 523 10.58 17.36 23.74
C SER A 523 9.54 18.47 23.92
N THR A 524 9.34 19.31 22.90
CA THR A 524 8.35 20.40 22.89
C THR A 524 6.92 19.94 22.60
N ALA A 525 6.72 18.67 22.23
CA ALA A 525 5.38 18.13 22.00
C ALA A 525 4.61 18.01 23.32
N PRO A 526 3.26 18.11 23.28
CA PRO A 526 2.43 17.84 24.45
C PRO A 526 2.72 16.47 25.06
N ASP A 527 2.59 16.33 26.38
CA ASP A 527 2.77 15.04 27.07
C ASP A 527 1.81 13.97 26.55
N LEU A 528 0.58 14.38 26.23
CA LEU A 528 -0.40 13.54 25.54
C LEU A 528 -0.61 14.09 24.14
N PHE A 529 -0.06 13.42 23.13
CA PHE A 529 -0.21 13.84 21.74
C PHE A 529 -1.57 13.38 21.21
N ASP A 530 -2.42 14.32 20.78
CA ASP A 530 -3.74 14.03 20.23
C ASP A 530 -3.67 13.85 18.70
N PHE A 531 -3.74 12.60 18.26
CA PHE A 531 -3.75 12.27 16.83
C PHE A 531 -5.05 12.66 16.12
N GLY A 532 -6.15 12.93 16.84
CA GLY A 532 -7.41 13.37 16.26
C GLY A 532 -7.42 14.84 15.84
N GLN A 533 -6.60 15.68 16.49
CA GLN A 533 -6.50 17.13 16.22
C GLN A 533 -5.21 17.53 15.49
N GLN A 534 -4.40 16.56 15.04
CA GLN A 534 -3.12 16.82 14.37
C GLN A 534 -3.29 17.42 12.97
N THR A 535 -2.31 18.24 12.57
CA THR A 535 -2.21 18.86 11.23
C THR A 535 -1.05 18.33 10.38
N ILE A 536 -0.29 17.37 10.90
CA ILE A 536 0.86 16.69 10.27
C ILE A 536 0.53 16.18 8.87
N THR A 537 -0.56 15.42 8.72
CA THR A 537 -0.93 14.84 7.41
C THR A 537 -1.18 15.93 6.35
N THR A 538 -1.89 16.99 6.73
CA THR A 538 -2.20 18.11 5.84
C THR A 538 -0.93 18.89 5.47
N ARG A 539 -0.07 19.19 6.45
CA ARG A 539 1.17 19.92 6.22
C ARG A 539 2.17 19.14 5.36
N ILE A 540 2.33 17.84 5.59
CA ILE A 540 3.18 17.00 4.72
C ILE A 540 2.64 17.01 3.29
N ARG A 541 1.33 16.88 3.12
CA ARG A 541 0.70 16.91 1.80
C ARG A 541 1.04 18.18 1.02
N GLU A 542 1.09 19.34 1.67
CA GLU A 542 1.40 20.62 1.02
C GLU A 542 2.80 20.64 0.41
N THR A 543 3.73 19.83 0.95
CA THR A 543 5.11 19.71 0.42
C THR A 543 5.21 18.77 -0.80
N ILE A 544 4.28 17.81 -0.95
CA ILE A 544 4.37 16.76 -1.99
C ILE A 544 4.42 17.32 -3.42
N PRO A 545 3.57 18.28 -3.85
CA PRO A 545 3.61 18.80 -5.22
C PRO A 545 4.95 19.46 -5.56
N VAL A 546 5.55 20.16 -4.59
CA VAL A 546 6.87 20.77 -4.74
C VAL A 546 7.91 19.67 -4.91
N MET A 547 7.86 18.63 -4.06
CA MET A 547 8.77 17.50 -4.15
C MET A 547 8.66 16.75 -5.48
N LEU A 548 7.46 16.45 -5.95
CA LEU A 548 7.26 15.76 -7.23
C LEU A 548 7.76 16.57 -8.43
N ARG A 549 7.68 17.90 -8.37
CA ARG A 549 8.10 18.78 -9.47
C ARG A 549 9.62 19.01 -9.53
N HIS A 550 10.28 19.10 -8.38
CA HIS A 550 11.66 19.57 -8.29
C HIS A 550 12.68 18.51 -7.85
N ARG A 551 12.24 17.31 -7.49
CA ARG A 551 13.16 16.23 -7.08
C ARG A 551 13.96 15.71 -8.27
N LEU A 552 15.27 15.56 -8.07
CA LEU A 552 16.23 15.14 -9.11
C LEU A 552 16.43 13.62 -9.18
N THR A 553 16.13 12.89 -8.10
CA THR A 553 16.28 11.43 -8.03
C THR A 553 15.05 10.76 -7.43
N PRO A 554 14.61 9.59 -7.90
CA PRO A 554 13.68 8.79 -7.11
C PRO A 554 14.33 8.40 -5.77
N PRO A 555 13.54 8.26 -4.69
CA PRO A 555 14.05 7.75 -3.43
C PRO A 555 14.34 6.23 -3.52
N PRO A 556 15.15 5.66 -2.61
CA PRO A 556 15.50 4.23 -2.62
C PRO A 556 14.28 3.29 -2.58
N ASP A 557 14.38 2.11 -3.22
CA ASP A 557 13.26 1.15 -3.37
C ASP A 557 12.72 0.66 -1.99
N GLU A 558 13.56 0.62 -0.97
CA GLU A 558 13.23 0.22 0.39
C GLU A 558 12.23 1.18 1.06
N ILE A 559 12.36 2.48 0.78
CA ILE A 559 11.62 3.50 1.53
C ILE A 559 10.13 3.47 1.26
N TYR A 560 9.71 3.00 0.08
CA TYR A 560 8.31 2.89 -0.27
C TYR A 560 7.59 1.97 0.72
N GLY A 561 8.15 0.82 1.05
CA GLY A 561 7.55 -0.09 2.05
C GLY A 561 7.49 0.52 3.45
N LEU A 562 8.59 1.13 3.87
CA LEU A 562 8.75 1.68 5.21
C LEU A 562 7.83 2.88 5.46
N HIS A 563 7.86 3.88 4.57
CA HIS A 563 6.99 5.05 4.66
C HIS A 563 5.51 4.65 4.55
N LYS A 564 5.17 3.66 3.71
CA LYS A 564 3.81 3.13 3.62
C LYS A 564 3.28 2.68 5.00
N LYS A 565 4.04 1.85 5.70
CA LYS A 565 3.66 1.33 7.01
C LYS A 565 3.61 2.42 8.09
N LEU A 566 4.63 3.28 8.19
CA LEU A 566 4.66 4.37 9.17
C LEU A 566 3.53 5.38 8.97
N SER A 567 3.37 5.90 7.75
CA SER A 567 2.29 6.84 7.45
C SER A 567 0.92 6.21 7.70
N GLY A 568 0.75 4.94 7.35
CA GLY A 568 -0.49 4.24 7.63
C GLY A 568 -0.76 4.12 9.15
N ALA A 569 0.26 3.83 9.97
CA ALA A 569 0.10 3.74 11.43
C ALA A 569 -0.33 5.08 12.03
N PHE A 570 0.26 6.19 11.57
CA PHE A 570 -0.16 7.55 11.92
C PHE A 570 -1.62 7.82 11.53
N LEU A 571 -2.00 7.48 10.29
CA LEU A 571 -3.36 7.65 9.80
C LEU A 571 -4.37 6.82 10.60
N LEU A 572 -3.99 5.62 11.03
CA LEU A 572 -4.85 4.81 11.88
C LEU A 572 -4.97 5.40 13.29
N CYS A 573 -3.89 5.92 13.88
CA CYS A 573 -3.96 6.65 15.15
C CYS A 573 -4.91 7.86 15.05
N THR A 574 -4.84 8.61 13.94
CA THR A 574 -5.80 9.70 13.67
C THR A 574 -7.22 9.19 13.52
N LYS A 575 -7.44 8.11 12.75
CA LYS A 575 -8.77 7.50 12.59
C LYS A 575 -9.35 7.06 13.93
N LEU A 576 -8.53 6.50 14.81
CA LEU A 576 -8.93 6.06 16.15
C LEU A 576 -9.06 7.23 17.14
N ASN A 577 -8.69 8.45 16.77
CA ASN A 577 -8.56 9.59 17.69
C ASN A 577 -7.73 9.22 18.93
N SER A 578 -6.63 8.49 18.73
CA SER A 578 -5.77 8.03 19.81
C SER A 578 -5.03 9.20 20.45
N GLN A 579 -4.84 9.13 21.76
CA GLN A 579 -4.12 10.11 22.56
C GLN A 579 -3.17 9.35 23.51
N PHE A 580 -1.87 9.54 23.35
CA PHE A 580 -0.87 8.85 24.19
C PHE A 580 0.47 9.60 24.19
N ASP A 581 1.34 9.24 25.13
CA ASP A 581 2.68 9.84 25.27
C ASP A 581 3.64 9.26 24.22
N THR A 582 3.76 10.00 23.13
CA THR A 582 4.64 9.67 22.01
C THR A 582 6.12 9.91 22.34
N LYS A 583 6.44 10.76 23.31
CA LYS A 583 7.82 11.06 23.73
C LYS A 583 8.40 9.89 24.50
N SER A 584 7.66 9.36 25.47
CA SER A 584 8.04 8.16 26.21
C SER A 584 8.17 6.95 25.27
N LEU A 585 7.21 6.77 24.36
CA LEU A 585 7.28 5.73 23.34
C LEU A 585 8.54 5.83 22.47
N TRP A 586 8.88 7.02 21.99
CA TRP A 586 10.08 7.28 21.20
C TRP A 586 11.36 6.98 21.97
N HIS A 587 11.43 7.44 23.22
CA HIS A 587 12.59 7.20 24.07
C HIS A 587 12.83 5.70 24.31
N GLU A 588 11.76 4.95 24.59
CA GLU A 588 11.81 3.52 24.86
C GLU A 588 12.22 2.69 23.65
N GLU A 589 11.63 2.94 22.48
CA GLU A 589 11.83 2.09 21.31
C GLU A 589 12.93 2.57 20.38
N VAL A 590 13.33 3.83 20.45
CA VAL A 590 14.28 4.43 19.51
C VAL A 590 15.53 4.92 20.21
N THR A 591 15.43 5.90 21.12
CA THR A 591 16.62 6.52 21.72
C THR A 591 17.49 5.52 22.49
N LYS A 592 16.89 4.67 23.32
CA LYS A 592 17.63 3.62 24.05
C LYS A 592 18.30 2.58 23.16
N LYS A 593 17.85 2.42 21.91
CA LYS A 593 18.26 1.34 21.01
C LYS A 593 19.13 1.79 19.84
N ILE A 594 19.14 3.08 19.49
CA ILE A 594 20.07 3.64 18.48
C ILE A 594 21.39 4.05 19.14
N LEU A 595 21.38 4.41 20.43
CA LEU A 595 22.58 4.80 21.18
C LEU A 595 23.35 3.61 21.79
N VAL A 596 22.91 2.39 21.51
CA VAL A 596 23.55 1.09 21.85
C VAL A 596 23.76 0.34 20.55
#